data_AF-A0A836RDM6-F1
#
_entry.id   AF-A0A836RDM6-F1
#
_cell.length_a   1.000
_cell.length_b   1.000
_cell.length_c   1.000
_cell.angle_alpha   90.00
_cell.angle_beta   90.00
_cell.angle_gamma   90.00
#
_symmetry.space_group_name_H-M   'P 1'
#
loop_
_entity.id
_entity.type
_entity.pdbx_description
1 polymer ?
#
loop_
_entity_poly.entity_id
_entity_poly.type
_entity_poly.pdbx_seq_one_letter_code
_entity_poly.pdbx_strand_id
1 'polypeptide(L)'
;MRLFFKIFVVILLLSTLTSCAEEKVEFNKYKILGKTEVEYLADIENCLCLIYAPKPGTSSVYVKRVLSKYMAEDVINKVVNWEGVAREHDIKCEVKYIGLAYGCHQRDGRTRVLAVLEVTREKILHLIRVELELNSSGQIVTMNIF
;
A
#
# COMPACT_ATOMS: atom_id res chain seq x y z
N MET A 1 -14.87 -0.19 63.38
CA MET A 1 -15.40 -0.82 62.15
C MET A 1 -15.56 0.12 60.95
N ARG A 2 -16.01 1.38 61.09
CA ARG A 2 -16.26 2.27 59.92
C ARG A 2 -15.01 2.73 59.15
N LEU A 3 -13.83 2.77 59.77
CA LEU A 3 -12.58 3.21 59.11
C LEU A 3 -11.98 2.11 58.22
N PHE A 4 -12.00 0.86 58.68
CA PHE A 4 -11.52 -0.30 57.92
C PHE A 4 -12.32 -0.52 56.62
N PHE A 5 -13.63 -0.31 56.65
CA PHE A 5 -14.47 -0.44 55.45
C PHE A 5 -14.12 0.62 54.39
N LYS A 6 -13.82 1.85 54.82
CA LYS A 6 -13.40 2.93 53.90
C LYS A 6 -12.05 2.63 53.24
N ILE A 7 -11.09 2.09 54.00
CA ILE A 7 -9.78 1.71 53.48
C ILE A 7 -9.92 0.56 52.47
N PHE A 8 -10.77 -0.43 52.77
CA PHE A 8 -11.03 -1.56 51.88
C PHE A 8 -11.63 -1.13 50.54
N VAL A 9 -12.58 -0.19 50.55
CA VAL A 9 -13.19 0.37 49.31
C VAL A 9 -12.16 1.13 48.46
N VAL A 10 -11.24 1.87 49.09
CA VAL A 10 -10.19 2.61 48.36
C VAL A 10 -9.18 1.65 47.71
N ILE A 11 -8.79 0.57 48.42
CA ILE A 11 -7.91 -0.47 47.86
C ILE A 11 -8.61 -1.19 46.69
N LEU A 12 -9.91 -1.48 46.82
CA LEU A 12 -10.68 -2.12 45.76
C LEU A 12 -10.78 -1.22 44.51
N LEU A 13 -11.00 0.09 44.69
CA LEU A 13 -10.99 1.07 43.59
C LEU A 13 -9.62 1.19 42.91
N LEU A 14 -8.53 1.19 43.70
CA LEU A 14 -7.16 1.23 43.17
C LEU A 14 -6.80 -0.04 42.40
N SER A 15 -7.28 -1.22 42.83
CA SER A 15 -7.05 -2.48 42.12
C SER A 15 -7.83 -2.61 40.79
N THR A 16 -8.95 -1.89 40.63
CA THR A 16 -9.68 -1.85 39.35
C THR A 16 -9.06 -0.92 38.32
N LEU A 17 -8.25 0.06 38.75
CA LEU A 17 -7.56 0.99 37.84
C LEU A 17 -6.29 0.40 37.22
N THR A 18 -5.65 -0.58 37.88
CA THR A 18 -4.43 -1.23 37.39
C THR A 18 -4.67 -2.43 36.46
N SER A 19 -5.92 -2.83 36.25
CA SER A 19 -6.28 -3.91 35.33
C SER A 19 -6.68 -3.43 33.92
N CYS A 20 -6.47 -2.15 33.60
CA CYS A 20 -6.38 -1.72 32.21
C CYS A 20 -4.96 -2.01 31.71
N ALA A 21 -4.58 -3.29 31.73
CA ALA A 21 -3.47 -3.73 30.92
C ALA A 21 -3.91 -3.46 29.48
N GLU A 22 -3.37 -2.40 28.89
CA GLU A 22 -3.44 -2.19 27.45
C GLU A 22 -3.01 -3.51 26.82
N GLU A 23 -3.97 -4.26 26.27
CA GLU A 23 -3.67 -5.17 25.19
C GLU A 23 -2.92 -4.30 24.19
N LYS A 24 -1.61 -4.50 24.11
CA LYS A 24 -0.82 -4.04 22.96
C LYS A 24 -1.43 -4.78 21.78
N VAL A 25 -2.51 -4.23 21.22
CA VAL A 25 -3.07 -4.65 19.95
C VAL A 25 -1.87 -4.70 19.02
N GLU A 26 -1.48 -5.90 18.61
CA GLU A 26 -0.30 -6.09 17.77
C GLU A 26 -0.60 -5.48 16.40
N PHE A 27 -0.41 -4.16 16.28
CA PHE A 27 -0.55 -3.39 15.04
C PHE A 27 0.31 -3.97 13.91
N ASN A 28 1.31 -4.80 14.24
CA ASN A 28 2.12 -5.54 13.29
C ASN A 28 1.32 -6.50 12.40
N LYS A 29 0.18 -7.03 12.87
CA LYS A 29 -0.66 -7.94 12.05
C LYS A 29 -1.30 -7.24 10.85
N TYR A 30 -1.42 -5.93 10.89
CA TYR A 30 -2.02 -5.11 9.83
C TYR A 30 -0.98 -4.44 8.93
N LYS A 31 0.32 -4.72 9.14
CA LYS A 31 1.40 -4.16 8.33
C LYS A 31 1.62 -4.97 7.07
N ILE A 32 1.83 -4.27 5.96
CA ILE A 32 2.18 -4.86 4.66
C ILE A 32 3.64 -4.53 4.40
N LEU A 33 4.50 -5.55 4.28
CA LEU A 33 5.96 -5.36 4.21
C LEU A 33 6.53 -4.48 5.34
N GLY A 34 5.99 -4.63 6.55
CA GLY A 34 6.42 -3.85 7.72
C GLY A 34 5.96 -2.38 7.74
N LYS A 35 5.11 -1.98 6.79
CA LYS A 35 4.56 -0.62 6.65
C LYS A 35 3.07 -0.59 7.02
N THR A 36 2.60 0.56 7.49
CA THR A 36 1.16 0.81 7.59
C THR A 36 0.52 0.83 6.20
N GLU A 37 -0.81 0.68 6.13
CA GLU A 37 -1.54 0.75 4.85
C GLU A 37 -1.22 2.04 4.09
N VAL A 38 -1.27 3.20 4.77
CA VAL A 38 -1.02 4.50 4.14
C VAL A 38 0.39 4.59 3.55
N GLU A 39 1.40 4.16 4.30
CA GLU A 39 2.79 4.14 3.82
C GLU A 39 2.98 3.18 2.65
N TYR A 40 2.37 2.00 2.73
CA TYR A 40 2.44 1.00 1.66
C TYR A 40 1.78 1.52 0.37
N LEU A 41 0.57 2.08 0.46
CA LEU A 41 -0.13 2.63 -0.71
C LEU A 41 0.62 3.82 -1.32
N ALA A 42 1.24 4.68 -0.51
CA ALA A 42 2.09 5.76 -1.02
C ALA A 42 3.32 5.23 -1.78
N ASP A 43 3.92 4.13 -1.33
CA ASP A 43 5.00 3.47 -2.07
C ASP A 43 4.52 2.86 -3.40
N ILE A 44 3.34 2.24 -3.40
CA ILE A 44 2.73 1.70 -4.63
C ILE A 44 2.37 2.81 -5.61
N GLU A 45 1.84 3.93 -5.14
CA GLU A 45 1.59 5.13 -5.94
C GLU A 45 2.87 5.59 -6.68
N ASN A 46 3.98 5.71 -5.95
CA ASN A 46 5.27 6.06 -6.54
C ASN A 46 5.73 5.03 -7.58
N CYS A 47 5.54 3.73 -7.30
CA CYS A 47 5.86 2.66 -8.26
C CYS A 47 5.04 2.76 -9.55
N LEU A 48 3.74 3.02 -9.42
CA LEU A 48 2.84 3.19 -10.56
C LEU A 48 3.23 4.40 -11.41
N CYS A 49 3.50 5.55 -10.80
CA CYS A 49 4.00 6.72 -11.51
C CYS A 49 5.34 6.46 -12.20
N LEU A 50 6.24 5.68 -11.58
CA LEU A 50 7.52 5.29 -12.18
C LEU A 50 7.35 4.38 -13.40
N ILE A 51 6.33 3.52 -13.41
CA ILE A 51 6.00 2.63 -14.54
C ILE A 51 5.45 3.43 -15.72
N TYR A 52 4.48 4.32 -15.48
CA TYR A 52 3.73 5.00 -16.54
C TYR A 52 4.32 6.35 -16.98
N ALA A 53 5.03 7.04 -16.10
CA ALA A 53 5.69 8.33 -16.39
C ALA A 53 7.12 8.37 -15.79
N PRO A 54 8.02 7.47 -16.23
CA PRO A 54 9.42 7.50 -15.82
C PRO A 54 10.08 8.83 -16.21
N LYS A 55 10.89 9.40 -15.32
CA LYS A 55 11.63 10.63 -15.64
C LYS A 55 12.65 10.36 -16.76
N PRO A 56 12.91 11.34 -17.65
CA PRO A 56 13.98 11.24 -18.65
C PRO A 56 15.31 10.84 -18.00
N GLY A 57 16.02 9.90 -18.62
CA GLY A 57 17.30 9.36 -18.11
C GLY A 57 17.17 8.26 -17.03
N THR A 58 15.95 7.88 -16.63
CA THR A 58 15.75 6.75 -15.70
C THR A 58 16.04 5.42 -16.40
N SER A 59 17.03 4.66 -15.92
CA SER A 59 17.38 3.36 -16.50
C SER A 59 16.39 2.27 -16.09
N SER A 60 16.16 1.31 -16.99
CA SER A 60 15.34 0.11 -16.69
C SER A 60 15.88 -0.65 -15.48
N VAL A 61 17.21 -0.73 -15.32
CA VAL A 61 17.88 -1.34 -14.15
C VAL A 61 17.51 -0.63 -12.85
N TYR A 62 17.43 0.70 -12.86
CA TYR A 62 16.98 1.46 -11.69
C TYR A 62 15.51 1.16 -11.38
N VAL A 63 14.63 1.21 -12.39
CA VAL A 63 13.20 0.92 -12.22
C VAL A 63 13.00 -0.48 -11.64
N LYS A 64 13.62 -1.51 -12.24
CA LYS A 64 13.52 -2.90 -11.75
C LYS A 64 13.93 -3.04 -10.27
N ARG A 65 15.00 -2.37 -9.87
CA ARG A 65 15.50 -2.37 -8.47
C ARG A 65 14.56 -1.65 -7.49
N VAL A 66 13.86 -0.61 -7.93
CA VAL A 66 12.85 0.04 -7.08
C VAL A 66 11.62 -0.87 -6.94
N LEU A 67 11.12 -1.39 -8.06
CA LEU A 67 9.93 -2.23 -8.10
C LEU A 67 10.13 -3.57 -7.38
N SER A 68 11.33 -4.16 -7.36
CA SER A 68 11.62 -5.45 -6.72
C SER A 68 11.38 -5.47 -5.20
N LYS A 69 11.24 -4.30 -4.57
CA LYS A 69 10.84 -4.20 -3.17
C LYS A 69 9.37 -4.54 -2.94
N TYR A 70 8.53 -4.35 -3.95
CA TYR A 70 7.07 -4.39 -3.83
C TYR A 70 6.41 -5.38 -4.80
N MET A 71 7.08 -5.74 -5.89
CA MET A 71 6.53 -6.54 -6.99
C MET A 71 7.38 -7.78 -7.23
N ALA A 72 6.72 -8.88 -7.60
CA ALA A 72 7.38 -10.09 -8.07
C ALA A 72 8.05 -9.85 -9.43
N GLU A 73 9.12 -10.61 -9.69
CA GLU A 73 9.97 -10.42 -10.87
C GLU A 73 9.21 -10.58 -12.20
N ASP A 74 8.23 -11.49 -12.25
CA ASP A 74 7.40 -11.72 -13.42
C ASP A 74 6.50 -10.51 -13.74
N VAL A 75 5.95 -9.85 -12.72
CA VAL A 75 5.19 -8.59 -12.87
C VAL A 75 6.12 -7.48 -13.34
N ILE A 76 7.30 -7.35 -12.74
CA ILE A 76 8.30 -6.35 -13.12
C ILE A 76 8.69 -6.51 -14.59
N ASN A 77 8.93 -7.73 -15.03
CA ASN A 77 9.28 -7.99 -16.42
C ASN A 77 8.12 -7.65 -17.36
N LYS A 78 6.85 -7.85 -16.98
CA LYS A 78 5.69 -7.43 -17.80
C LYS A 78 5.60 -5.91 -17.98
N VAL A 79 5.85 -5.15 -16.90
CA VAL A 79 5.65 -3.68 -16.90
C VAL A 79 6.91 -2.91 -17.34
N VAL A 80 8.10 -3.49 -17.18
CA VAL A 80 9.39 -2.94 -17.63
C VAL A 80 9.84 -3.67 -18.90
N ASN A 81 8.94 -3.74 -19.89
CA ASN A 81 9.20 -4.29 -21.23
C ASN A 81 9.54 -3.21 -22.27
N TRP A 82 9.75 -1.97 -21.84
CA TRP A 82 10.13 -0.87 -22.70
C TRP A 82 11.61 -0.53 -22.50
N GLU A 83 12.43 -0.75 -23.52
CA GLU A 83 13.71 -0.04 -23.63
C GLU A 83 13.38 1.38 -24.10
N GLY A 84 13.39 2.34 -23.17
CA GLY A 84 13.41 3.79 -23.47
C GLY A 84 12.49 4.28 -24.58
N VAL A 85 11.18 4.20 -24.43
CA VAL A 85 10.22 4.90 -25.33
C VAL A 85 9.46 6.02 -24.59
N ALA A 86 9.92 6.45 -23.42
CA ALA A 86 9.51 7.73 -22.88
C ALA A 86 10.26 8.82 -23.67
N ARG A 87 9.69 9.22 -24.81
CA ARG A 87 10.15 10.43 -25.51
C ARG A 87 10.08 11.58 -24.51
N GLU A 88 11.19 12.30 -24.48
CA GLU A 88 11.44 13.48 -23.67
C GLU A 88 10.19 14.38 -23.56
N HIS A 89 9.68 14.46 -22.33
CA HIS A 89 9.08 15.66 -21.72
C HIS A 89 7.56 15.82 -21.56
N ASP A 90 6.69 14.97 -22.14
CA ASP A 90 5.25 15.29 -22.10
C ASP A 90 4.35 14.30 -21.35
N ILE A 91 4.89 13.26 -20.71
CA ILE A 91 4.05 12.31 -19.95
C ILE A 91 4.00 12.71 -18.46
N LYS A 92 2.81 13.09 -18.00
CA LYS A 92 2.50 13.28 -16.57
C LYS A 92 1.63 12.13 -16.09
N CYS A 93 1.93 11.60 -14.92
CA CYS A 93 1.10 10.60 -14.25
C CYS A 93 0.68 11.15 -12.88
N GLU A 94 -0.61 11.06 -12.58
CA GLU A 94 -1.17 11.39 -11.28
C GLU A 94 -2.10 10.25 -10.86
N VAL A 95 -1.97 9.77 -9.62
CA VAL A 95 -2.87 8.75 -9.08
C VAL A 95 -4.06 9.46 -8.44
N LYS A 96 -5.22 9.39 -9.10
CA LYS A 96 -6.47 10.02 -8.64
C LYS A 96 -7.13 9.24 -7.51
N TYR A 97 -6.87 7.93 -7.46
CA TYR A 97 -7.37 7.05 -6.42
C TYR A 97 -6.40 5.89 -6.23
N ILE A 98 -6.15 5.53 -4.97
CA ILE A 98 -5.49 4.30 -4.58
C ILE A 98 -6.06 3.80 -3.26
N GLY A 99 -6.33 2.50 -3.16
CA GLY A 99 -6.89 1.91 -1.95
C GLY A 99 -6.83 0.39 -1.95
N LEU A 100 -6.90 -0.22 -0.78
CA LEU A 100 -7.07 -1.67 -0.66
C LEU A 100 -8.52 -2.06 -0.91
N ALA A 101 -8.71 -3.14 -1.67
CA ALA A 101 -10.02 -3.75 -1.85
C ALA A 101 -10.38 -4.55 -0.59
N TYR A 102 -11.23 -3.97 0.24
CA TYR A 102 -11.81 -4.63 1.42
C TYR A 102 -13.24 -5.15 1.12
N GLY A 103 -13.66 -6.21 1.82
CA GLY A 103 -15.06 -6.67 1.81
C GLY A 103 -15.51 -7.35 0.51
N CYS A 104 -16.73 -7.06 0.03
CA CYS A 104 -17.37 -7.69 -1.14
C CYS A 104 -16.61 -7.53 -2.48
N HIS A 105 -15.57 -6.70 -2.51
CA HIS A 105 -14.64 -6.57 -3.63
C HIS A 105 -13.56 -7.66 -3.65
N GLN A 106 -13.41 -8.46 -2.58
CA GLN A 106 -12.51 -9.61 -2.52
C GLN A 106 -13.23 -10.86 -3.04
N ARG A 107 -13.04 -11.20 -4.32
CA ARG A 107 -13.72 -12.37 -4.94
C ARG A 107 -13.29 -13.72 -4.39
N ASP A 108 -12.10 -13.81 -3.81
CA ASP A 108 -11.39 -15.06 -3.53
C ASP A 108 -10.55 -15.00 -2.24
N GLY A 109 -10.82 -14.02 -1.37
CA GLY A 109 -10.05 -13.79 -0.15
C GLY A 109 -8.64 -13.26 -0.38
N ARG A 110 -8.29 -12.83 -1.60
CA ARG A 110 -7.00 -12.21 -1.91
C ARG A 110 -7.07 -10.70 -1.75
N THR A 111 -6.07 -10.17 -1.07
CA THR A 111 -5.86 -8.73 -0.93
C THR A 111 -5.46 -8.12 -2.27
N ARG A 112 -6.11 -7.02 -2.64
CA ARG A 112 -5.82 -6.28 -3.87
C ARG A 112 -5.66 -4.80 -3.58
N VAL A 113 -4.76 -4.13 -4.29
CA VAL A 113 -4.74 -2.67 -4.40
C VAL A 113 -5.46 -2.28 -5.69
N LEU A 114 -6.40 -1.35 -5.59
CA LEU A 114 -7.09 -0.74 -6.72
C LEU A 114 -6.57 0.67 -6.89
N ALA A 115 -6.16 1.02 -8.11
CA ALA A 115 -5.66 2.34 -8.43
C ALA A 115 -6.29 2.88 -9.73
N VAL A 116 -6.48 4.20 -9.77
CA VAL A 116 -6.87 4.94 -10.97
C VAL A 116 -5.81 5.99 -11.22
N LEU A 117 -5.14 5.88 -12.37
CA LEU A 117 -4.12 6.80 -12.81
C LEU A 117 -4.65 7.68 -13.93
N GLU A 118 -4.33 8.95 -13.88
CA GLU A 118 -4.45 9.88 -14.99
C GLU A 118 -3.07 10.05 -15.62
N VAL A 119 -2.92 9.54 -16.84
CA VAL A 119 -1.70 9.69 -17.64
C VAL A 119 -1.99 10.66 -18.76
N THR A 120 -1.41 11.86 -18.66
CA THR A 120 -1.52 12.90 -19.68
C THR A 120 -0.29 12.89 -20.54
N ARG A 121 -0.46 12.82 -21.86
CA ARG A 121 0.60 12.99 -22.85
C ARG A 121 0.22 14.11 -23.82
N GLU A 122 1.01 15.18 -23.84
CA GLU A 122 0.75 16.39 -24.64
C GLU A 122 -0.63 17.00 -24.31
N LYS A 123 -1.68 16.66 -25.08
CA LYS A 123 -3.08 17.08 -24.88
C LYS A 123 -4.05 15.91 -24.70
N ILE A 124 -3.55 14.68 -24.71
CA ILE A 124 -4.37 13.46 -24.59
C ILE A 124 -4.33 12.99 -23.14
N LEU A 125 -5.51 12.77 -22.57
CA LEU A 125 -5.69 12.25 -21.22
C LEU A 125 -6.12 10.79 -21.30
N HIS A 126 -5.36 9.93 -20.63
CA HIS A 126 -5.68 8.51 -20.46
C HIS A 126 -6.01 8.24 -19.00
N LEU A 127 -7.19 7.67 -18.73
CA LEU A 127 -7.52 7.11 -17.43
C LEU A 127 -7.22 5.62 -17.45
N ILE A 128 -6.30 5.19 -16.61
CA ILE A 128 -5.86 3.80 -16.50
C ILE A 128 -6.35 3.26 -15.17
N ARG A 129 -7.17 2.20 -15.19
CA ARG A 129 -7.58 1.50 -13.97
C ARG A 129 -6.71 0.26 -13.80
N VAL A 130 -6.14 0.12 -12.62
CA VAL A 130 -5.21 -0.96 -12.30
C VAL A 130 -5.70 -1.71 -11.07
N GLU A 131 -5.70 -3.04 -11.16
CA GLU A 131 -5.84 -3.94 -10.01
C GLU A 131 -4.52 -4.69 -9.81
N LEU A 132 -4.00 -4.63 -8.58
CA LEU A 132 -2.75 -5.23 -8.16
C LEU A 132 -3.05 -6.30 -7.10
N GLU A 133 -2.85 -7.57 -7.43
CA GLU A 133 -3.06 -8.67 -6.49
C GLU A 133 -1.83 -8.89 -5.61
N LEU A 134 -2.04 -8.97 -4.30
CA LEU A 134 -0.99 -9.22 -3.31
C LEU A 134 -0.91 -10.69 -2.91
N ASN A 135 0.30 -11.20 -2.73
CA ASN A 135 0.52 -12.47 -2.03
C ASN A 135 0.47 -12.30 -0.50
N SER A 136 0.62 -13.40 0.23
CA SER A 136 0.61 -13.41 1.71
C SER A 136 1.72 -12.59 2.36
N SER A 137 2.81 -12.30 1.64
CA SER A 137 3.91 -11.46 2.10
C SER A 137 3.69 -9.98 1.79
N GLY A 138 2.62 -9.61 1.08
CA GLY A 138 2.34 -8.24 0.68
C GLY A 138 3.07 -7.78 -0.60
N GLN A 139 3.61 -8.71 -1.40
CA GLN A 139 4.16 -8.39 -2.70
C GLN A 139 3.10 -8.51 -3.79
N ILE A 140 3.17 -7.63 -4.79
CA ILE A 140 2.32 -7.65 -5.98
C ILE A 140 2.77 -8.79 -6.89
N VAL A 141 1.87 -9.73 -7.15
CA VAL A 141 2.12 -10.92 -8.00
C VAL A 141 1.29 -10.90 -9.29
N THR A 142 0.33 -9.99 -9.41
CA THR A 142 -0.43 -9.80 -10.65
C THR A 142 -0.83 -8.33 -10.78
N MET A 143 -0.82 -7.83 -12.01
CA MET A 143 -1.26 -6.48 -12.36
C MET A 143 -2.18 -6.56 -13.58
N ASN A 144 -3.44 -6.17 -13.39
CA ASN A 144 -4.47 -6.16 -14.44
C ASN A 144 -4.83 -4.70 -14.77
N ILE A 145 -4.97 -4.39 -16.07
CA ILE A 145 -5.31 -3.06 -16.57
C ILE A 145 -6.70 -3.14 -17.23
N PHE A 146 -7.59 -2.20 -16.91
CA PHE A 146 -8.97 -2.14 -17.42
C PHE A 146 -9.30 -0.81 -18.09
#